data_AF-A0A8B9U1F0-F1
#
_entry.id   AF-A0A8B9U1F0-F1
#
_cell.length_a   1.000
_cell.length_b   1.000
_cell.length_c   1.000
_cell.angle_alpha   90.00
_cell.angle_beta   90.00
_cell.angle_gamma   90.00
#
_symmetry.space_group_name_H-M   'P 1'
#
loop_
_entity.id
_entity.type
_entity.pdbx_description
1 polymer ?
#
loop_
_entity_poly.entity_id
_entity_poly.type
_entity_poly.pdbx_seq_one_letter_code
_entity_poly.pdbx_strand_id
1 'polypeptide(L)'
;GEEAAAVAAAPAPPAVLSPGVPRKTAPCSARGALEVGEVPVGCLLVYEGQVLGEGRNEVNETKNPTRHAEMVAIDQVLDWCQQNNKNHEEVFSNSVLYVTVEPCIMCAAARFGGCGSVLSISSDDMVDTGEPFECMSGYYAKEAVELLKAFYRQENPNAPKSKVRKKDRRK
;
A
#
# COMPACT_ATOMS: atom_id res chain seq x y z
N GLY A 1 18.12 -25.81 2.82
CA GLY A 1 18.96 -24.62 2.60
C GLY A 1 18.09 -23.44 2.86
N GLU A 2 18.17 -22.92 4.07
CA GLU A 2 17.28 -21.89 4.61
C GLU A 2 18.03 -20.56 4.47
N GLU A 3 17.70 -19.77 3.45
CA GLU A 3 18.22 -18.40 3.34
C GLU A 3 17.25 -17.47 4.07
N ALA A 4 17.53 -17.28 5.36
CA ALA A 4 16.94 -16.23 6.15
C ALA A 4 17.56 -14.90 5.70
N ALA A 5 16.91 -14.21 4.76
CA ALA A 5 17.23 -12.83 4.42
C ALA A 5 17.13 -11.98 5.71
N ALA A 6 18.28 -11.53 6.19
CA ALA A 6 18.38 -10.66 7.35
C ALA A 6 17.64 -9.35 7.04
N VAL A 7 16.44 -9.19 7.61
CA VAL A 7 15.74 -7.91 7.61
C VAL A 7 16.53 -6.96 8.50
N ALA A 8 17.40 -6.15 7.86
CA ALA A 8 18.06 -5.03 8.54
C ALA A 8 16.97 -4.18 9.23
N ALA A 9 17.25 -3.77 10.47
CA ALA A 9 16.33 -2.92 11.21
C ALA A 9 16.07 -1.65 10.37
N ALA A 10 14.81 -1.46 9.96
CA ALA A 10 14.42 -0.29 9.19
C ALA A 10 14.85 0.98 9.94
N PRO A 11 15.33 2.03 9.24
CA PRO A 11 15.62 3.32 9.86
C PRO A 11 14.40 3.84 10.63
N ALA A 12 14.58 4.74 11.58
CA ALA A 12 13.43 5.40 12.21
C ALA A 12 12.63 6.18 11.14
N PRO A 13 11.28 6.09 11.12
CA PRO A 13 10.49 6.74 10.08
C PRO A 13 10.75 8.24 10.08
N PRO A 14 10.98 8.86 8.91
CA PRO A 14 11.22 10.29 8.85
C PRO A 14 9.97 11.04 9.36
N ALA A 15 10.15 11.78 10.45
CA ALA A 15 9.25 12.77 11.05
C ALA A 15 7.82 12.36 11.49
N VAL A 16 7.27 11.19 11.10
CA VAL A 16 5.86 10.81 11.37
C VAL A 16 5.62 10.25 12.78
N LEU A 17 6.69 10.00 13.54
CA LEU A 17 6.62 9.68 14.98
C LEU A 17 6.92 10.89 15.89
N SER A 18 6.83 12.12 15.37
CA SER A 18 6.89 13.30 16.22
C SER A 18 5.64 13.35 17.13
N PRO A 19 5.78 13.71 18.42
CA PRO A 19 4.65 13.78 19.33
C PRO A 19 3.66 14.86 18.84
N GLY A 20 2.52 14.44 18.27
CA GLY A 20 1.50 15.32 17.69
C GLY A 20 0.95 14.90 16.31
N VAL A 21 1.63 13.99 15.61
CA VAL A 21 1.16 13.41 14.34
C VAL A 21 0.05 12.37 14.62
N PRO A 22 -1.00 12.23 13.77
CA PRO A 22 -2.20 11.46 14.10
C PRO A 22 -1.89 10.02 14.54
N ARG A 23 -2.63 9.51 15.53
CA ARG A 23 -2.56 8.10 16.01
C ARG A 23 -2.89 7.04 14.94
N LYS A 24 -3.11 7.44 13.69
CA LYS A 24 -3.47 6.56 12.58
C LYS A 24 -2.21 6.13 11.84
N THR A 25 -2.12 4.83 11.58
CA THR A 25 -1.00 4.22 10.86
C THR A 25 -1.55 3.44 9.66
N ALA A 26 -0.75 3.26 8.61
CA ALA A 26 -1.18 2.49 7.43
C ALA A 26 -1.67 1.06 7.79
N PRO A 27 -1.07 0.36 8.78
CA PRO A 27 -1.62 -0.90 9.28
C PRO A 27 -3.02 -0.79 9.91
N CYS A 28 -3.40 0.33 10.52
CA CYS A 28 -4.78 0.55 10.99
C CYS A 28 -5.78 0.50 9.83
N SER A 29 -5.47 1.17 8.72
CA SER A 29 -6.34 1.17 7.53
C SER A 29 -6.37 -0.21 6.85
N ALA A 30 -5.24 -0.94 6.83
CA ALA A 30 -5.16 -2.31 6.34
C ALA A 30 -6.02 -3.29 7.17
N ARG A 31 -6.05 -3.13 8.51
CA ARG A 31 -6.96 -3.89 9.39
C ARG A 31 -8.42 -3.60 9.05
N GLY A 32 -8.76 -2.35 8.79
CA GLY A 32 -10.10 -1.96 8.35
C GLY A 32 -10.52 -2.61 7.02
N ALA A 33 -9.59 -2.83 6.08
CA ALA A 33 -9.86 -3.61 4.87
C ALA A 33 -10.10 -5.10 5.19
N LEU A 34 -9.27 -5.69 6.05
CA LEU A 34 -9.41 -7.10 6.46
C LEU A 34 -10.80 -7.39 7.06
N GLU A 35 -11.29 -6.50 7.91
CA GLU A 35 -12.57 -6.63 8.62
C GLU A 35 -13.78 -6.69 7.67
N VAL A 36 -13.69 -6.03 6.50
CA VAL A 36 -14.73 -6.05 5.47
C VAL A 36 -14.49 -7.12 4.39
N GLY A 37 -13.49 -7.99 4.58
CA GLY A 37 -13.15 -9.05 3.63
C GLY A 37 -12.41 -8.56 2.39
N GLU A 38 -11.80 -7.38 2.45
CA GLU A 38 -10.93 -6.84 1.40
C GLU A 38 -9.47 -7.29 1.62
N VAL A 39 -8.68 -7.27 0.55
CA VAL A 39 -7.24 -7.49 0.66
C VAL A 39 -6.66 -6.43 1.62
N PRO A 40 -5.93 -6.82 2.68
CA PRO A 40 -5.55 -5.89 3.75
C PRO A 40 -4.37 -5.01 3.36
N VAL A 41 -4.65 -4.05 2.48
CA VAL A 41 -3.73 -3.00 2.06
C VAL A 41 -4.24 -1.68 2.62
N GLY A 42 -3.34 -0.95 3.29
CA GLY A 42 -3.59 0.38 3.82
C GLY A 42 -2.55 1.37 3.33
N CYS A 43 -2.96 2.61 3.17
CA CYS A 43 -2.15 3.70 2.65
C CYS A 43 -2.41 4.99 3.44
N LEU A 44 -1.36 5.75 3.76
CA LEU A 44 -1.44 7.11 4.26
C LEU A 44 -0.58 8.04 3.42
N LEU A 45 -1.09 9.23 3.16
CA LEU A 45 -0.35 10.29 2.50
C LEU A 45 -0.22 11.49 3.45
N VAL A 46 1.02 11.85 3.76
CA VAL A 46 1.35 12.86 4.77
C VAL A 46 2.04 14.04 4.10
N TYR A 47 1.53 15.24 4.31
CA TYR A 47 2.10 16.51 3.83
C TYR A 47 2.32 17.42 5.04
N GLU A 48 3.53 17.99 5.17
CA GLU A 48 3.88 18.89 6.28
C GLU A 48 3.57 18.31 7.70
N GLY A 49 3.70 16.99 7.85
CA GLY A 49 3.40 16.29 9.11
C GLY A 49 1.91 16.05 9.40
N GLN A 50 1.03 16.43 8.48
CA GLN A 50 -0.41 16.18 8.54
C GLN A 50 -0.81 15.05 7.57
N VAL A 51 -1.62 14.11 8.04
CA VAL A 51 -2.26 13.11 7.17
C VAL A 51 -3.33 13.81 6.34
N LEU A 52 -3.13 13.86 5.01
CA LEU A 52 -4.08 14.42 4.06
C LEU A 52 -4.96 13.34 3.42
N GLY A 53 -4.43 12.14 3.22
CA GLY A 53 -5.14 11.01 2.63
C GLY A 53 -4.98 9.75 3.44
N GLU A 54 -6.08 9.03 3.65
CA GLU A 54 -6.12 7.70 4.25
C GLU A 54 -6.89 6.75 3.34
N GLY A 55 -6.20 5.74 2.81
CA GLY A 55 -6.78 4.77 1.90
C GLY A 55 -6.71 3.35 2.43
N ARG A 56 -7.70 2.55 2.02
CA ARG A 56 -7.69 1.09 2.15
C ARG A 56 -8.14 0.47 0.83
N ASN A 57 -7.91 -0.82 0.64
CA ASN A 57 -8.45 -1.50 -0.55
C ASN A 57 -9.98 -1.51 -0.51
N GLU A 58 -10.63 -1.06 -1.58
CA GLU A 58 -12.10 -0.94 -1.71
C GLU A 58 -12.62 -1.62 -3.00
N VAL A 59 -11.83 -2.50 -3.61
CA VAL A 59 -12.12 -3.07 -4.93
C VAL A 59 -13.44 -3.83 -4.98
N ASN A 60 -13.72 -4.67 -3.98
CA ASN A 60 -14.94 -5.46 -3.90
C ASN A 60 -16.13 -4.60 -3.48
N GLU A 61 -15.94 -3.70 -2.51
CA GLU A 61 -16.98 -2.77 -2.03
C GLU A 61 -17.49 -1.84 -3.14
N THR A 62 -16.57 -1.24 -3.90
CA THR A 62 -16.91 -0.29 -4.97
C THR A 62 -17.18 -0.97 -6.31
N LYS A 63 -16.87 -2.27 -6.42
CA LYS A 63 -16.87 -3.03 -7.69
C LYS A 63 -16.00 -2.36 -8.77
N ASN A 64 -14.98 -1.63 -8.35
CA ASN A 64 -14.06 -0.94 -9.22
C ASN A 64 -12.63 -1.47 -8.99
N PRO A 65 -12.01 -2.12 -9.99
CA PRO A 65 -10.67 -2.69 -9.86
C PRO A 65 -9.57 -1.65 -9.60
N THR A 66 -9.83 -0.36 -9.83
CA THR A 66 -8.83 0.69 -9.61
C THR A 66 -8.80 1.21 -8.17
N ARG A 67 -9.74 0.84 -7.31
CA ARG A 67 -9.89 1.37 -5.94
C ARG A 67 -8.96 0.70 -4.94
N HIS A 68 -7.67 0.73 -5.26
CA HIS A 68 -6.57 0.36 -4.37
C HIS A 68 -6.35 1.44 -3.30
N ALA A 69 -5.70 1.08 -2.19
CA ALA A 69 -5.48 1.98 -1.06
C ALA A 69 -4.79 3.28 -1.47
N GLU A 70 -3.79 3.20 -2.36
CA GLU A 70 -3.04 4.34 -2.87
C GLU A 70 -3.94 5.29 -3.67
N MET A 71 -4.81 4.75 -4.52
CA MET A 71 -5.73 5.54 -5.33
C MET A 71 -6.77 6.26 -4.46
N VAL A 72 -7.31 5.56 -3.45
CA VAL A 72 -8.26 6.15 -2.49
C VAL A 72 -7.60 7.29 -1.71
N ALA A 73 -6.35 7.14 -1.29
CA ALA A 73 -5.61 8.20 -0.60
C ALA A 73 -5.32 9.41 -1.51
N ILE A 74 -4.95 9.16 -2.78
CA ILE A 74 -4.71 10.21 -3.78
C ILE A 74 -5.98 11.03 -4.04
N ASP A 75 -7.13 10.38 -4.20
CA ASP A 75 -8.42 11.04 -4.42
C ASP A 75 -8.74 12.03 -3.28
N GLN A 76 -8.54 11.61 -2.02
CA GLN A 76 -8.75 12.47 -0.85
C GLN A 76 -7.82 13.68 -0.82
N VAL A 77 -6.57 13.52 -1.23
CA VAL A 77 -5.60 14.61 -1.30
C VAL A 77 -5.97 15.60 -2.40
N LEU A 78 -6.42 15.11 -3.56
CA LEU A 78 -6.91 15.95 -4.65
C LEU A 78 -8.12 16.78 -4.21
N ASP A 79 -9.09 16.15 -3.53
CA ASP A 79 -10.26 16.85 -2.98
C ASP A 79 -9.84 17.91 -1.95
N TRP A 80 -8.88 17.60 -1.07
CA TRP A 80 -8.33 18.55 -0.11
C TRP A 80 -7.64 19.72 -0.82
N CYS A 81 -6.85 19.47 -1.87
CA CYS A 81 -6.19 20.51 -2.65
C CYS A 81 -7.20 21.46 -3.31
N GLN A 82 -8.28 20.91 -3.87
CA GLN A 82 -9.36 21.71 -4.46
C GLN A 82 -10.06 22.58 -3.41
N GLN A 83 -10.36 22.03 -2.23
CA GLN A 83 -11.04 22.75 -1.15
C GLN A 83 -10.17 23.87 -0.56
N ASN A 84 -8.85 23.67 -0.49
CA ASN A 84 -7.90 24.63 0.08
C ASN A 84 -7.24 25.52 -0.98
N ASN A 85 -7.66 25.40 -2.25
CA ASN A 85 -7.12 26.13 -3.40
C ASN A 85 -5.57 26.03 -3.48
N LYS A 86 -5.05 24.82 -3.21
CA LYS A 86 -3.63 24.47 -3.24
C LYS A 86 -3.26 23.79 -4.56
N ASN A 87 -2.03 24.00 -5.03
CA ASN A 87 -1.52 23.28 -6.18
C ASN A 87 -1.22 21.82 -5.76
N HIS A 88 -1.94 20.88 -6.37
CA HIS A 88 -1.75 19.45 -6.14
C HIS A 88 -0.33 18.94 -6.44
N GLU A 89 0.35 19.46 -7.48
CA GLU A 89 1.71 19.04 -7.82
C GLU A 89 2.69 19.36 -6.69
N GLU A 90 2.61 20.57 -6.14
CA GLU A 90 3.41 20.99 -4.99
C GLU A 90 3.13 20.15 -3.75
N VAL A 91 1.86 19.85 -3.47
CA VAL A 91 1.46 19.03 -2.32
C VAL A 91 2.04 17.63 -2.45
N PHE A 92 1.85 16.97 -3.59
CA PHE A 92 2.36 15.61 -3.80
C PHE A 92 3.89 15.54 -3.81
N SER A 93 4.60 16.52 -4.37
CA SER A 93 6.08 16.54 -4.39
C SER A 93 6.70 16.71 -3.00
N ASN A 94 5.97 17.29 -2.05
CA ASN A 94 6.40 17.45 -0.66
C ASN A 94 5.67 16.48 0.30
N SER A 95 5.03 15.45 -0.25
CA SER A 95 4.29 14.44 0.52
C SER A 95 5.10 13.17 0.68
N VAL A 96 4.82 12.44 1.77
CA VAL A 96 5.35 11.10 2.04
C VAL A 96 4.21 10.10 1.99
N LEU A 97 4.38 9.05 1.18
CA LEU A 97 3.45 7.93 1.08
C LEU A 97 3.89 6.78 2.00
N TYR A 98 2.97 6.32 2.84
CA TYR A 98 3.14 5.13 3.66
C TYR A 98 2.18 4.06 3.20
N VAL A 99 2.69 2.92 2.73
CA VAL A 99 1.87 1.82 2.26
C VAL A 99 2.30 0.51 2.91
N THR A 100 1.34 -0.34 3.25
CA THR A 100 1.63 -1.62 3.93
C THR A 100 2.19 -2.70 3.00
N VAL A 101 1.92 -2.60 1.70
CA VAL A 101 2.37 -3.52 0.65
C VAL A 101 2.99 -2.69 -0.47
N GLU A 102 4.03 -3.21 -1.12
CA GLU A 102 4.63 -2.53 -2.27
C GLU A 102 3.55 -2.20 -3.33
N PRO A 103 3.51 -0.95 -3.82
CA PRO A 103 2.49 -0.52 -4.77
C PRO A 103 2.62 -1.29 -6.09
N CYS A 104 1.49 -1.64 -6.69
CA CYS A 104 1.50 -2.26 -8.01
C CYS A 104 1.87 -1.23 -9.10
N ILE A 105 2.18 -1.69 -10.32
CA ILE A 105 2.56 -0.82 -11.45
C ILE A 105 1.52 0.29 -11.70
N MET A 106 0.22 0.00 -11.52
CA MET A 106 -0.83 1.02 -11.66
C MET A 106 -0.70 2.14 -10.61
N CYS A 107 -0.54 1.78 -9.34
CA CYS A 107 -0.42 2.74 -8.23
C CYS A 107 0.92 3.48 -8.27
N ALA A 108 1.99 2.77 -8.65
CA ALA A 108 3.30 3.34 -8.93
C ALA A 108 3.25 4.35 -10.08
N ALA A 109 2.66 3.99 -11.23
CA ALA A 109 2.56 4.89 -12.38
C ALA A 109 1.64 6.10 -12.11
N ALA A 110 0.69 5.98 -11.18
CA ALA A 110 -0.18 7.09 -10.81
C ALA A 110 0.58 8.27 -10.17
N ARG A 111 1.82 8.06 -9.67
CA ARG A 111 2.79 9.14 -9.33
C ARG A 111 4.12 8.69 -8.73
N PHE A 112 4.18 7.50 -8.15
CA PHE A 112 5.25 7.08 -7.25
C PHE A 112 6.28 6.12 -7.84
N GLY A 113 6.32 5.80 -9.14
CA GLY A 113 7.32 4.88 -9.74
C GLY A 113 7.41 3.48 -9.09
N GLY A 114 7.92 2.49 -9.81
CA GLY A 114 8.13 1.15 -9.26
C GLY A 114 9.20 1.14 -8.18
N CYS A 115 8.91 0.53 -7.02
CA CYS A 115 9.78 0.47 -5.85
C CYS A 115 10.71 -0.77 -5.84
N GLY A 116 11.51 -0.95 -6.90
CA GLY A 116 12.76 -1.72 -6.84
C GLY A 116 12.67 -3.27 -6.77
N SER A 117 11.49 -3.89 -6.86
CA SER A 117 11.37 -5.36 -6.85
C SER A 117 11.77 -6.04 -8.17
N VAL A 118 11.58 -5.37 -9.31
CA VAL A 118 11.91 -5.89 -10.66
C VAL A 118 12.59 -4.82 -11.54
N LEU A 119 12.23 -3.55 -11.37
CA LEU A 119 12.85 -2.37 -12.00
C LEU A 119 12.79 -1.23 -10.98
N SER A 120 13.90 -0.51 -10.79
CA SER A 120 13.91 0.70 -9.96
C SER A 120 13.55 1.87 -10.84
N ILE A 121 12.26 2.04 -11.15
CA ILE A 121 11.81 3.15 -12.00
C ILE A 121 12.18 4.50 -11.37
N SER A 122 12.37 4.54 -10.05
CA SER A 122 12.89 5.72 -9.33
C SER A 122 14.35 6.08 -9.62
N SER A 123 15.13 5.17 -10.20
CA SER A 123 16.58 5.33 -10.35
C SER A 123 17.12 4.95 -11.73
N ASP A 124 16.32 4.23 -12.52
CA ASP A 124 16.70 3.75 -13.85
C ASP A 124 16.49 4.86 -14.88
N ASP A 125 17.51 5.06 -15.73
CA ASP A 125 17.58 6.08 -16.78
C ASP A 125 16.62 5.73 -17.94
N MET A 126 15.32 5.94 -17.69
CA MET A 126 14.22 5.71 -18.64
C MET A 126 13.45 7.02 -18.88
N VAL A 127 13.01 7.17 -20.12
CA VAL A 127 12.32 8.35 -20.65
C VAL A 127 11.10 8.71 -19.78
N ASP A 128 11.11 9.93 -19.23
CA ASP A 128 9.97 10.67 -18.68
C ASP A 128 9.22 9.99 -17.52
N THR A 129 9.94 9.52 -16.50
CA THR A 129 9.36 8.87 -15.31
C THR A 129 9.16 9.81 -14.10
N GLY A 130 9.47 11.10 -14.26
CA GLY A 130 9.35 12.12 -13.21
C GLY A 130 10.63 12.33 -12.38
N GLU A 131 10.52 13.12 -11.32
CA GLU A 131 11.61 13.34 -10.36
C GLU A 131 11.83 12.06 -9.50
N PRO A 132 13.08 11.66 -9.23
CA PRO A 132 13.37 10.51 -8.38
C PRO A 132 12.87 10.75 -6.94
N PHE A 133 12.33 9.70 -6.31
CA PHE A 133 11.81 9.76 -4.95
C PHE A 133 12.56 8.75 -4.05
N GLU A 134 12.58 9.00 -2.74
CA GLU A 134 13.19 8.06 -1.80
C GLU A 134 12.20 6.95 -1.43
N CYS A 135 12.54 5.70 -1.74
CA CYS A 135 11.76 4.54 -1.30
C CYS A 135 12.43 3.86 -0.10
N MET A 136 11.70 3.76 1.01
CA MET A 136 12.14 3.04 2.20
C MET A 136 11.24 1.83 2.47
N SER A 137 11.84 0.66 2.66
CA SER A 137 11.13 -0.58 2.96
C SER A 137 11.37 -1.04 4.41
N GLY A 138 10.51 -1.92 4.92
CA GLY A 138 10.71 -2.59 6.22
C GLY A 138 9.89 -2.02 7.39
N TYR A 139 9.23 -0.87 7.22
CA TYR A 139 8.33 -0.31 8.23
C TYR A 139 7.13 -1.22 8.48
N TYR A 140 6.92 -1.62 9.74
CA TYR A 140 5.82 -2.52 10.15
C TYR A 140 5.69 -3.81 9.30
N ALA A 141 6.78 -4.25 8.67
CA ALA A 141 6.73 -5.36 7.72
C ALA A 141 6.16 -6.65 8.33
N LYS A 142 6.48 -6.94 9.61
CA LYS A 142 5.93 -8.09 10.33
C LYS A 142 4.40 -8.04 10.42
N GLU A 143 3.87 -6.89 10.79
CA GLU A 143 2.43 -6.66 10.95
C GLU A 143 1.71 -6.73 9.60
N ALA A 144 2.25 -6.08 8.56
CA ALA A 144 1.68 -6.14 7.21
C ALA A 144 1.63 -7.58 6.67
N VAL A 145 2.70 -8.34 6.85
CA VAL A 145 2.76 -9.76 6.45
C VAL A 145 1.77 -10.61 7.25
N GLU A 146 1.61 -10.34 8.56
CA GLU A 146 0.63 -11.05 9.40
C GLU A 146 -0.81 -10.80 8.93
N LEU A 147 -1.15 -9.57 8.56
CA LEU A 147 -2.48 -9.24 8.01
C LEU A 147 -2.73 -9.96 6.69
N LEU A 148 -1.77 -9.97 5.76
CA LEU A 148 -1.89 -10.72 4.51
C LEU A 148 -2.04 -12.22 4.75
N LYS A 149 -1.25 -12.80 5.66
CA LYS A 149 -1.40 -14.21 6.07
C LYS A 149 -2.78 -14.48 6.66
N ALA A 150 -3.32 -13.56 7.47
CA ALA A 150 -4.65 -13.69 8.04
C ALA A 150 -5.73 -13.70 6.95
N PHE A 151 -5.62 -12.82 5.94
CA PHE A 151 -6.52 -12.79 4.79
C PHE A 151 -6.48 -14.09 3.99
N TYR A 152 -5.30 -14.55 3.56
CA TYR A 152 -5.19 -15.76 2.73
C TYR A 152 -5.43 -17.08 3.46
N ARG A 153 -5.40 -17.10 4.80
CA ARG A 153 -5.85 -18.25 5.59
C ARG A 153 -7.37 -18.41 5.56
N GLN A 154 -8.10 -17.32 5.33
CA GLN A 154 -9.54 -17.40 5.15
C GLN A 154 -9.80 -18.05 3.79
N GLU A 155 -10.69 -19.05 3.76
CA GLU A 155 -11.12 -19.61 2.49
C GLU A 155 -11.88 -18.53 1.72
N ASN A 156 -11.52 -18.28 0.47
CA ASN A 156 -12.25 -17.35 -0.38
C ASN A 156 -13.67 -17.89 -0.60
N PRO A 157 -14.72 -17.27 -0.03
CA PRO A 157 -16.09 -17.79 -0.15
C PRO A 157 -16.62 -17.70 -1.59
N ASN A 158 -15.98 -16.88 -2.43
CA ASN A 158 -16.29 -16.74 -3.85
C ASN A 158 -15.47 -17.69 -4.74
N ALA A 159 -14.54 -18.48 -4.17
CA ALA A 159 -13.76 -19.43 -4.96
C ALA A 159 -14.69 -20.50 -5.56
N PRO A 160 -14.59 -20.78 -6.88
CA PRO A 160 -15.33 -21.88 -7.46
C PRO A 160 -14.94 -23.19 -6.77
N LYS A 161 -15.94 -24.02 -6.44
CA LYS A 161 -15.71 -25.32 -5.79
C LYS A 161 -14.67 -26.09 -6.60
N SER A 162 -13.56 -26.47 -5.96
CA SER A 162 -12.46 -27.13 -6.64
C SER A 162 -12.96 -28.41 -7.32
N LYS A 163 -12.69 -28.55 -8.63
CA LYS A 163 -13.03 -29.75 -9.41
C LYS A 163 -11.98 -30.86 -9.25
N VAL A 164 -11.21 -30.87 -8.15
CA VAL A 164 -10.17 -31.87 -7.96
C VAL A 164 -10.86 -33.22 -7.76
N ARG A 165 -10.78 -34.10 -8.77
CA ARG A 165 -11.24 -35.49 -8.64
C ARG A 165 -10.43 -36.14 -7.52
N LYS A 166 -11.08 -36.50 -6.41
CA LYS A 166 -10.49 -37.42 -5.41
C LYS A 166 -10.06 -38.67 -6.17
N LYS A 167 -8.75 -38.88 -6.31
CA LYS A 167 -8.20 -40.13 -6.85
C LYS A 167 -8.51 -41.19 -5.80
N ASP A 168 -9.54 -42.00 -6.04
CA ASP A 168 -9.79 -43.18 -5.23
C ASP A 168 -8.53 -44.04 -5.26
N ARG A 169 -7.79 -44.06 -4.15
CA ARG A 169 -6.76 -45.06 -3.90
C ARG A 169 -7.50 -46.38 -3.66
N ARG A 170 -7.83 -47.08 -4.75
CA ARG A 170 -8.19 -48.50 -4.66
C ARG A 170 -6.91 -49.27 -4.33
N LYS A 171 -7.01 -49.99 -3.20
CA LYS A 171 -6.06 -50.94 -2.63
C LYS A 171 -5.63 -51.99 -3.64
#